data_AF-Q2Z0F5-F1
#
_entry.id   AF-Q2Z0F5-F1
#
_cell.length_a   1.000
_cell.length_b   1.000
_cell.length_c   1.000
_cell.angle_alpha   90.00
_cell.angle_beta   90.00
_cell.angle_gamma   90.00
#
_symmetry.space_group_name_H-M   'P 1'
#
loop_
_entity.id
_entity.type
_entity.pdbx_description
1 polymer ?
#
loop_
_entity_poly.entity_id
_entity_poly.type
_entity_poly.pdbx_seq_one_letter_code
_entity_poly.pdbx_strand_id
1 'polypeptide(L)'
;NRLYKYDITEALREFDINPEDVFHADEPFFLKLSVVAVNGSVIPPSLLHQPTIIYEPGEDHHEDHESGSIAGSGVRKNVNTLTKAETDNLREALRGVMDDHGPNGFQAIAAFHGKPAMC
;
A
#
# COMPACT_ATOMS: atom_id res chain seq x y z
N ASN A 1 -10.30 -10.26 28.14
CA ASN A 1 -10.06 -11.37 27.19
C ASN A 1 -10.32 -10.93 25.76
N ARG A 2 -9.27 -10.44 25.10
CA ARG A 2 -9.22 -10.20 23.64
C ARG A 2 -7.82 -10.58 23.16
N LEU A 3 -7.68 -10.89 21.88
CA LEU A 3 -6.38 -11.16 21.26
C LEU A 3 -5.52 -9.89 21.34
N TYR A 4 -4.25 -10.06 21.71
CA TYR A 4 -3.26 -8.98 21.58
C TYR A 4 -2.87 -8.87 20.11
N LYS A 5 -2.99 -7.68 19.53
CA LYS A 5 -2.57 -7.38 18.14
C LYS A 5 -1.21 -6.69 18.17
N TYR A 6 -0.35 -7.06 17.23
CA TYR A 6 0.89 -6.37 16.92
C TYR A 6 0.89 -6.06 15.42
N ASP A 7 1.21 -4.82 15.05
CA ASP A 7 1.24 -4.41 13.66
C ASP A 7 2.53 -4.90 13.00
N ILE A 8 2.40 -5.76 12.00
CA ILE A 8 3.51 -6.32 11.21
C ILE A 8 3.61 -5.67 9.82
N THR A 9 2.78 -4.67 9.50
CA THR A 9 2.68 -4.07 8.16
C THR A 9 4.02 -3.51 7.66
N GLU A 10 4.78 -2.84 8.53
CA GLU A 10 6.11 -2.32 8.16
C GLU A 10 7.14 -3.44 7.93
N ALA A 11 7.10 -4.50 8.75
CA ALA A 11 7.98 -5.64 8.58
C ALA A 11 7.71 -6.36 7.26
N LEU A 12 6.44 -6.59 6.91
CA LEU A 12 6.06 -7.19 5.62
C LEU A 12 6.59 -6.34 4.44
N ARG A 13 6.48 -5.02 4.54
CA ARG A 13 7.00 -4.09 3.52
C ARG A 13 8.52 -4.13 3.38
N GLU A 14 9.26 -4.26 4.48
CA GLU A 14 10.72 -4.40 4.46
C GLU A 14 11.16 -5.68 3.74
N PHE A 15 10.37 -6.74 3.85
CA PHE A 15 10.60 -8.02 3.18
C PHE A 15 9.98 -8.11 1.78
N ASP A 16 9.36 -7.04 1.28
CA ASP A 16 8.67 -7.01 -0.01
C ASP A 16 7.56 -8.08 -0.13
N ILE A 17 6.87 -8.36 0.98
CA ILE A 17 5.76 -9.31 1.05
C ILE A 17 4.45 -8.53 1.07
N ASN A 18 3.52 -8.84 0.17
CA ASN A 18 2.20 -8.21 0.20
C ASN A 18 1.36 -8.81 1.33
N PRO A 19 0.48 -8.02 1.98
CA PRO A 19 -0.40 -8.55 3.02
C PRO A 19 -1.33 -9.68 2.56
N GLU A 20 -1.61 -9.80 1.26
CA GLU A 20 -2.44 -10.89 0.71
C GLU A 20 -1.68 -12.21 0.61
N ASP A 21 -0.38 -12.12 0.31
CA ASP A 21 0.56 -13.24 0.14
C ASP A 21 0.59 -14.16 1.38
N VAL A 22 0.46 -13.59 2.57
CA VAL A 22 0.49 -14.33 3.84
C VAL A 22 -0.72 -15.26 4.06
N PHE A 23 -1.78 -15.11 3.27
CA PHE A 23 -2.98 -15.96 3.34
C PHE A 23 -3.05 -16.99 2.21
N HIS A 24 -2.16 -16.91 1.21
CA HIS A 24 -2.13 -17.84 0.10
C HIS A 24 -1.48 -19.17 0.51
N ALA A 25 -2.19 -20.28 0.29
CA ALA A 25 -1.71 -21.62 0.66
C ALA A 25 -0.45 -22.06 -0.11
N ASP A 26 -0.24 -21.46 -1.29
CA ASP A 26 0.90 -21.76 -2.17
C ASP A 26 2.18 -21.02 -1.72
N GLU A 27 2.05 -20.01 -0.86
CA GLU A 27 3.16 -19.23 -0.33
C GLU A 27 3.43 -19.57 1.14
N PRO A 28 4.58 -20.19 1.47
CA PRO A 28 4.85 -20.65 2.83
C PRO A 28 5.21 -19.48 3.76
N PHE A 29 4.19 -18.80 4.32
CA PHE A 29 4.36 -17.83 5.39
C PHE A 29 4.12 -18.48 6.76
N PHE A 30 5.15 -18.52 7.62
CA PHE A 30 5.07 -19.13 8.95
C PHE A 30 5.63 -18.21 10.05
N LEU A 31 4.85 -18.02 11.11
CA LEU A 31 5.28 -17.29 12.30
C LEU A 31 5.93 -18.23 13.31
N LYS A 32 7.21 -18.00 13.61
CA LYS A 32 7.92 -18.71 14.68
C LYS A 32 7.88 -17.91 15.98
N LEU A 33 7.15 -18.40 16.96
CA LEU A 33 7.08 -17.79 18.29
C LEU A 33 8.21 -18.32 19.19
N SER A 34 8.95 -17.42 19.83
CA SER A 34 9.93 -17.75 20.86
C SER A 34 9.73 -16.85 22.07
N VAL A 35 9.49 -17.45 23.24
CA VAL A 35 9.32 -16.72 24.49
C VAL A 35 10.43 -17.13 25.44
N VAL A 36 11.23 -16.15 25.86
CA VAL A 36 12.37 -16.34 26.76
C VAL A 36 12.06 -15.60 28.05
N ALA A 37 12.12 -16.32 29.18
CA ALA A 37 11.95 -15.72 30.49
C ALA A 37 13.17 -14.86 30.86
N VAL A 38 13.00 -13.95 31.82
CA VAL A 38 14.06 -13.01 32.27
C VAL A 38 15.31 -13.75 32.79
N ASN A 39 15.15 -14.96 33.31
CA ASN A 39 16.24 -15.82 33.75
C ASN A 39 16.90 -16.63 32.61
N GLY A 40 16.46 -16.45 31.37
CA GLY A 40 16.97 -17.14 30.18
C GLY A 40 16.29 -18.46 29.83
N SER A 41 15.33 -18.95 30.62
CA SER A 41 14.63 -20.21 30.27
C SER A 41 13.62 -19.99 29.13
N VAL A 42 13.62 -20.89 28.16
CA VAL A 42 12.70 -20.82 27.00
C VAL A 42 11.41 -21.57 27.31
N ILE A 43 10.27 -20.94 27.02
CA ILE A 43 8.96 -21.59 27.14
C ILE A 43 8.70 -22.43 25.88
N PRO A 44 8.32 -23.71 26.02
CA PRO A 44 7.95 -24.55 24.88
C PRO A 44 6.80 -23.93 24.06
N PRO A 45 6.95 -23.77 22.73
CA PRO A 45 5.91 -23.20 21.87
C PRO A 45 4.58 -23.98 21.89
N SER A 46 4.62 -25.27 22.22
CA SER A 46 3.43 -26.13 22.33
C SER A 46 2.47 -25.73 23.46
N LEU A 47 2.95 -24.95 24.45
CA LEU A 47 2.12 -24.41 25.52
C LEU A 47 1.44 -23.10 25.13
N LEU A 48 1.78 -22.54 23.97
CA LEU A 48 1.28 -21.27 23.47
C LEU A 48 0.23 -21.54 22.40
N HIS A 49 -0.82 -20.72 22.37
CA HIS A 49 -1.76 -20.71 21.26
C HIS A 49 -1.02 -20.30 19.97
N GLN A 50 -1.40 -20.90 18.85
CA GLN A 50 -0.83 -20.53 17.56
C GLN A 50 -1.16 -19.07 17.24
N PRO A 51 -0.20 -18.29 16.73
CA PRO A 51 -0.46 -16.93 16.30
C PRO A 51 -1.47 -16.91 15.15
N THR A 52 -2.31 -15.88 15.13
CA THR A 52 -3.31 -15.65 14.07
C THR A 52 -2.95 -14.36 13.35
N ILE A 53 -2.98 -14.39 12.02
CA ILE A 53 -2.79 -13.19 11.18
C ILE A 53 -4.17 -12.60 10.91
N ILE A 54 -4.29 -11.28 11.06
CA ILE A 54 -5.53 -10.53 10.80
C ILE A 54 -5.18 -9.44 9.80
N TYR A 55 -5.90 -9.40 8.68
CA TYR A 55 -5.87 -8.29 7.76
C TYR A 55 -6.93 -7.26 8.16
N GLU A 56 -6.52 -6.00 8.28
CA GLU A 56 -7.40 -4.89 8.61
C GLU A 56 -7.29 -3.88 7.46
N PRO A 57 -8.26 -3.85 6.52
CA PRO A 57 -8.25 -2.89 5.44
C PRO A 57 -8.44 -1.47 5.99
N GLY A 58 -7.93 -0.47 5.29
CA GLY A 58 -8.21 0.92 5.62
C GLY A 58 -9.72 1.22 5.58
N GLU A 59 -10.16 2.21 6.36
CA GLU A 59 -11.55 2.69 6.26
C GLU A 59 -11.85 3.12 4.81
N ASP A 60 -13.05 2.79 4.32
CA ASP A 60 -13.52 3.01 2.94
C ASP A 60 -12.69 2.31 1.83
N HIS A 61 -12.07 1.15 2.13
CA HIS A 61 -11.41 0.34 1.11
C HIS A 61 -12.43 -0.28 0.12
N HIS A 62 -12.60 0.38 -1.02
CA HIS A 62 -13.23 -0.20 -2.19
C HIS A 62 -12.18 -0.97 -3.00
N GLU A 63 -12.34 -2.29 -3.11
CA GLU A 63 -11.58 -3.11 -4.05
C GLU A 63 -12.00 -2.76 -5.49
N ASP A 64 -11.50 -1.64 -6.00
CA ASP A 64 -11.54 -1.36 -7.43
C ASP A 64 -10.40 -2.19 -8.05
N HIS A 65 -10.77 -3.16 -8.88
CA HIS A 65 -9.85 -3.98 -9.67
C HIS A 65 -8.66 -3.14 -10.15
N GLU A 66 -7.44 -3.56 -9.77
CA GLU A 66 -6.23 -2.91 -10.24
C GLU A 66 -6.28 -2.83 -11.77
N SER A 67 -6.29 -1.60 -12.26
CA SER A 67 -6.25 -1.31 -13.68
C SER A 67 -4.82 -1.54 -14.17
N GLY A 68 -4.36 -2.80 -14.19
CA GLY A 68 -3.18 -3.18 -14.95
C GLY A 68 -3.31 -2.67 -16.38
N SER A 69 -2.20 -2.29 -17.04
CA SER A 69 -2.15 -1.59 -18.34
C SER A 69 -3.35 -1.89 -19.24
N ILE A 70 -4.42 -1.10 -19.10
CA ILE A 70 -5.62 -1.31 -19.89
C ILE A 70 -5.25 -0.80 -21.27
N ALA A 71 -5.20 -1.70 -22.26
CA ALA A 71 -5.14 -1.28 -23.65
C ALA A 71 -6.44 -0.52 -23.96
N GLY A 72 -6.43 0.80 -23.79
CA GLY A 72 -7.64 1.64 -23.88
C GLY A 72 -7.43 3.10 -23.46
N SER A 73 -8.52 3.86 -23.50
CA SER A 73 -8.60 5.28 -23.07
C SER A 73 -8.36 5.39 -21.56
N GLY A 74 -7.61 6.40 -21.12
CA GLY A 74 -7.45 6.71 -19.69
C GLY A 74 -8.82 6.91 -19.02
N VAL A 75 -9.10 6.11 -17.99
CA VAL A 75 -10.37 6.15 -17.24
C VAL A 75 -10.26 7.19 -16.13
N ARG A 76 -11.27 8.06 -16.01
CA ARG A 76 -11.40 8.99 -14.88
C ARG A 76 -12.25 8.33 -13.79
N LYS A 77 -11.64 8.03 -12.65
CA LYS A 77 -12.31 7.44 -11.47
C LYS A 77 -12.70 8.53 -10.46
N ASN A 78 -13.53 8.17 -9.48
CA ASN A 78 -13.84 9.01 -8.33
C ASN A 78 -12.60 9.09 -7.42
N VAL A 79 -12.23 10.29 -6.97
CA VAL A 79 -11.06 10.51 -6.11
C VAL A 79 -11.17 9.79 -4.76
N ASN A 80 -12.39 9.53 -4.28
CA ASN A 80 -12.64 8.82 -3.03
C ASN A 80 -12.52 7.30 -3.15
N THR A 81 -12.33 6.75 -4.36
CA THR A 81 -12.21 5.30 -4.61
C THR A 81 -10.88 4.90 -5.22
N LEU A 82 -9.92 5.83 -5.27
CA LEU A 82 -8.59 5.53 -5.82
C LEU A 82 -7.85 4.54 -4.94
N THR A 83 -7.23 3.54 -5.57
CA THR A 83 -6.35 2.62 -4.84
C THR A 83 -5.07 3.36 -4.41
N LYS A 84 -4.34 2.78 -3.45
CA LYS A 84 -3.04 3.32 -3.03
C LYS A 84 -2.06 3.38 -4.21
N ALA A 85 -2.00 2.33 -5.03
CA ALA A 85 -1.11 2.27 -6.19
C ALA A 85 -1.47 3.35 -7.24
N GLU A 86 -2.76 3.54 -7.52
CA GLU A 86 -3.22 4.60 -8.43
C GLU A 86 -2.89 6.00 -7.90
N THR A 87 -3.10 6.21 -6.59
CA THR A 87 -2.77 7.49 -5.93
C THR A 87 -1.28 7.79 -5.97
N ASP A 88 -0.43 6.80 -5.67
CA ASP A 88 1.03 6.94 -5.70
C ASP A 88 1.53 7.18 -7.13
N ASN A 89 0.97 6.48 -8.12
CA ASN A 89 1.27 6.70 -9.53
C ASN A 89 0.88 8.13 -9.98
N LEU A 90 -0.32 8.61 -9.63
CA LEU A 90 -0.77 9.96 -9.94
C LEU A 90 0.12 11.04 -9.28
N ARG A 91 0.58 10.81 -8.05
CA ARG A 91 1.51 11.71 -7.36
C ARG A 91 2.85 11.82 -8.08
N GLU A 92 3.42 10.69 -8.47
CA GLU A 92 4.70 10.66 -9.18
C GLU A 92 4.57 11.26 -10.60
N ALA A 93 3.50 10.92 -11.32
CA ALA A 93 3.22 11.50 -12.63
C ALA A 93 3.04 13.02 -12.56
N LEU A 94 2.27 13.52 -11.58
CA LEU A 94 2.10 14.95 -11.37
C LEU A 94 3.42 15.63 -11.02
N ARG A 95 4.26 14.98 -10.19
CA ARG A 95 5.60 15.48 -9.88
C ARG A 95 6.45 15.64 -11.13
N GLY A 96 6.47 14.65 -12.01
CA GLY A 96 7.16 14.73 -13.30
C GLY A 96 6.65 15.90 -14.17
N VAL A 97 5.34 16.13 -14.22
CA VAL A 97 4.74 17.25 -14.96
C VAL A 97 5.09 18.61 -14.32
N MET A 98 5.17 18.69 -12.99
CA MET A 98 5.59 19.89 -12.28
C MET A 98 7.08 20.21 -12.48
N ASP A 99 7.92 19.20 -12.60
CA ASP A 99 9.36 19.33 -12.82
C ASP A 99 9.71 19.62 -14.30
N ASP A 100 8.79 19.36 -15.24
CA ASP A 100 8.93 19.71 -16.65
C ASP A 100 8.79 21.23 -16.88
N HIS A 101 9.84 21.84 -17.42
CA HIS A 101 9.89 23.27 -17.78
C HIS A 101 9.61 23.51 -19.28
N GLY A 102 9.30 22.46 -20.03
CA GLY A 102 8.95 22.51 -21.44
C GLY A 102 7.50 22.93 -21.69
N PRO A 103 7.07 22.93 -22.97
CA PRO A 103 5.73 23.36 -23.38
C PRO A 103 4.57 22.52 -22.83
N ASN A 104 4.85 21.29 -22.38
CA ASN A 104 3.88 20.38 -21.77
C ASN A 104 3.99 20.33 -20.24
N GLY A 105 4.85 21.16 -19.66
CA GLY A 105 5.03 21.26 -18.22
C GLY A 105 3.85 21.92 -17.52
N PHE A 106 3.79 21.73 -16.21
CA PHE A 106 2.69 22.22 -15.38
C PHE A 106 2.44 23.73 -15.55
N GLN A 107 3.50 24.53 -15.57
CA GLN A 107 3.41 25.99 -15.70
C GLN A 107 2.86 26.42 -17.07
N ALA A 108 3.30 25.74 -18.15
CA ALA A 108 2.82 26.03 -19.49
C ALA A 108 1.34 25.69 -19.65
N ILE A 109 0.89 24.57 -19.08
CA ILE A 109 -0.53 24.17 -19.06
C ILE A 109 -1.36 25.14 -18.21
N ALA A 110 -0.87 25.52 -17.03
CA ALA A 110 -1.56 26.43 -16.13
C ALA A 110 -1.73 27.84 -16.71
N ALA A 111 -0.82 28.29 -17.58
CA ALA A 111 -0.90 29.59 -18.25
C ALA A 111 -2.18 29.73 -19.10
N PHE A 112 -2.70 28.64 -19.68
CA PHE A 112 -3.98 28.65 -20.39
C PHE A 112 -5.17 29.03 -19.50
N HIS A 113 -5.07 28.86 -18.18
CA HIS A 113 -6.14 29.20 -17.24
C HIS A 113 -6.13 30.64 -16.75
N GLY A 114 -5.03 31.40 -16.92
CA GLY A 114 -5.11 32.85 -16.73
C GLY A 114 -3.84 33.62 -16.41
N LYS A 115 -2.75 33.00 -15.91
CA LYS A 115 -1.49 33.73 -15.71
C LYS A 115 -0.24 32.86 -15.95
N PRO A 116 0.73 33.32 -16.78
CA PRO A 116 0.64 34.49 -17.66
C PRO A 116 -0.49 34.33 -18.69
N ALA A 117 -1.20 35.42 -19.00
CA ALA A 117 -2.32 35.36 -19.93
C ALA A 117 -1.80 34.96 -21.33
N MET A 118 -2.35 33.88 -21.88
CA MET A 118 -1.99 33.40 -23.22
C MET A 118 -2.92 33.98 -24.31
N CYS A 119 -4.03 34.62 -23.91
CA CYS A 119 -4.97 35.41 -24.72
C CYS A 119 -5.61 36.50 -23.84
#